data_AF-A0A2A2KVN5-F1
#
_entry.id   AF-A0A2A2KVN5-F1
#
_cell.length_a   1.000
_cell.length_b   1.000
_cell.length_c   1.000
_cell.angle_alpha   90.00
_cell.angle_beta   90.00
_cell.angle_gamma   90.00
#
_symmetry.space_group_name_H-M   'P 1'
#
loop_
_entity.id
_entity.type
_entity.pdbx_description
1 polymer ?
#
loop_
_entity_poly.entity_id
_entity_poly.type
_entity_poly.pdbx_seq_one_letter_code
_entity_poly.pdbx_strand_id
1 'polypeptide(L)'
;MFSTNEQKLRDIKALMLPVMKRKLGVKAYGLTDDQIFSPQIPSYTKLFEMNMKWNFRLIKPDVPKEVREIEHQIRQLKVSRDMLELDKEYVLNKLKRMLRKFSESSLTRYIQLKHEFSVQKCEDLQKRIFPNE
;
A
#
# COMPACT_ATOMS: atom_id res chain seq x y z
N MET A 1 -6.67 14.39 13.43
CA MET A 1 -6.58 15.04 12.10
C MET A 1 -5.85 14.07 11.16
N PHE A 2 -6.43 13.69 10.02
CA PHE A 2 -5.71 12.84 9.05
C PHE A 2 -4.68 13.70 8.30
N SER A 3 -3.45 13.19 8.14
CA SER A 3 -2.40 13.86 7.35
C SER A 3 -2.85 14.04 5.89
N THR A 4 -2.64 15.25 5.34
CA THR A 4 -2.95 15.57 3.94
C THR A 4 -2.00 14.83 3.00
N ASN A 5 -2.39 14.64 1.73
CA ASN A 5 -1.49 14.02 0.75
C ASN A 5 -0.18 14.82 0.59
N GLU A 6 -0.25 16.15 0.67
CA GLU A 6 0.92 17.03 0.67
C GLU A 6 1.85 16.76 1.85
N GLN A 7 1.30 16.63 3.06
CA GLN A 7 2.10 16.31 4.24
C GLN A 7 2.77 14.94 4.09
N LYS A 8 2.02 13.92 3.64
CA LYS A 8 2.59 12.58 3.38
C LYS A 8 3.70 12.61 2.34
N LEU A 9 3.54 13.38 1.25
CA LEU A 9 4.60 13.53 0.23
C LEU A 9 5.84 14.20 0.82
N ARG A 10 5.67 15.23 1.65
CA ARG A 10 6.81 15.89 2.34
C ARG A 10 7.55 14.91 3.24
N ASP A 11 6.83 14.13 4.04
CA ASP A 11 7.44 13.15 4.96
C ASP A 11 8.17 12.04 4.19
N ILE A 12 7.57 11.51 3.12
CA ILE A 12 8.20 10.51 2.25
C ILE A 12 9.42 11.09 1.54
N LYS A 13 9.35 12.34 1.04
CA LYS A 13 10.49 13.01 0.42
C LYS A 13 11.65 13.11 1.39
N ALA A 14 11.41 13.56 2.62
CA ALA A 14 12.44 13.67 3.64
C ALA A 14 13.13 12.32 3.94
N LEU A 15 12.36 11.23 3.96
CA LEU A 15 12.87 9.89 4.23
C LEU A 15 13.61 9.26 3.02
N MET A 16 13.06 9.41 1.82
CA MET A 16 13.53 8.68 0.63
C MET A 16 14.66 9.38 -0.11
N LEU A 17 14.69 10.72 -0.06
CA LEU A 17 15.64 11.49 -0.84
C LEU A 17 17.11 11.14 -0.57
N PRO A 18 17.57 10.91 0.68
CA PRO A 18 18.94 10.45 0.94
C PRO A 18 19.26 9.10 0.28
N VAL A 19 18.28 8.17 0.28
CA VAL A 19 18.42 6.84 -0.34
C VAL A 19 18.50 6.96 -1.86
N MET A 20 17.66 7.81 -2.45
CA MET A 20 17.62 8.06 -3.89
C MET A 20 18.92 8.73 -4.37
N LYS A 21 19.41 9.75 -3.66
CA LYS A 21 20.71 10.38 -3.92
C LYS A 21 21.85 9.36 -3.87
N ARG A 22 21.87 8.50 -2.84
CA ARG A 22 22.87 7.43 -2.73
C ARG A 22 22.83 6.45 -3.90
N LYS A 23 21.63 6.08 -4.37
CA LYS A 23 21.46 5.19 -5.53
C LYS A 23 21.88 5.83 -6.85
N LEU A 24 21.66 7.14 -7.01
CA LEU A 24 22.03 7.87 -8.22
C LEU A 24 23.53 8.20 -8.28
N GLY A 25 24.21 8.28 -7.14
CA GLY A 25 25.65 8.51 -7.06
C GLY A 25 26.04 9.80 -7.78
N VAL A 26 27.01 9.73 -8.69
CA VAL A 26 27.51 10.89 -9.45
C VAL A 26 26.40 11.55 -10.30
N LYS A 27 25.39 10.80 -10.73
CA LYS A 27 24.25 11.33 -11.52
C LYS A 27 23.33 12.25 -10.71
N ALA A 28 23.47 12.28 -9.38
CA ALA A 28 22.75 13.23 -8.54
C ALA A 28 23.38 14.64 -8.56
N TYR A 29 24.64 14.78 -9.00
CA TYR A 29 25.28 16.09 -9.09
C TYR A 29 24.61 16.94 -10.18
N GLY A 30 24.22 18.16 -9.82
CA GLY A 30 23.52 19.09 -10.70
C GLY A 30 22.00 18.93 -10.73
N LEU A 31 21.43 17.93 -10.05
CA LEU A 31 19.98 17.78 -9.88
C LEU A 31 19.52 18.38 -8.56
N THR A 32 18.41 19.11 -8.60
CA THR A 32 17.74 19.58 -7.39
C THR A 32 16.96 18.44 -6.72
N ASP A 33 16.68 18.61 -5.43
CA ASP A 33 15.90 17.67 -4.63
C ASP A 33 14.51 17.41 -5.24
N ASP A 34 13.91 18.43 -5.84
CA ASP A 34 12.66 18.32 -6.56
C ASP A 34 12.80 17.54 -7.86
N GLN A 35 13.87 17.74 -8.62
CA GLN A 35 14.11 16.96 -9.85
C GLN A 35 14.30 15.46 -9.55
N ILE A 36 14.93 15.13 -8.42
CA ILE A 36 15.12 13.73 -7.98
C ILE A 36 13.80 13.10 -7.54
N PHE A 37 12.95 13.84 -6.81
CA PHE A 37 11.76 13.28 -6.18
C PHE A 37 10.49 13.38 -7.03
N SER A 38 10.32 14.43 -7.82
CA SER A 38 9.10 14.70 -8.61
C SER A 38 8.63 13.53 -9.48
N PRO A 39 9.53 12.76 -10.13
CA PRO A 39 9.13 11.58 -10.91
C PRO A 39 8.38 10.52 -10.09
N GLN A 40 8.55 10.48 -8.77
CA GLN A 40 7.89 9.51 -7.88
C GLN A 40 6.53 9.98 -7.37
N ILE A 41 6.24 11.28 -7.44
CA ILE A 41 5.00 11.87 -6.90
C ILE A 41 3.75 11.16 -7.43
N PRO A 42 3.58 10.92 -8.75
CA PRO A 42 2.38 10.25 -9.27
C PRO A 42 2.18 8.85 -8.68
N SER A 43 3.25 8.09 -8.49
CA SER A 43 3.21 6.74 -7.93
C SER A 43 2.76 6.77 -6.46
N TYR A 44 3.30 7.68 -5.65
CA TYR A 44 2.89 7.83 -4.25
C TYR A 44 1.47 8.33 -4.10
N THR A 45 1.06 9.32 -4.90
CA THR A 45 -0.33 9.83 -4.90
C THR A 45 -1.32 8.73 -5.23
N LYS A 46 -1.02 7.89 -6.24
CA LYS A 46 -1.84 6.72 -6.56
C LYS A 46 -1.94 5.75 -5.38
N LEU A 47 -0.83 5.47 -4.69
CA LEU A 47 -0.83 4.61 -3.50
C LEU A 47 -1.67 5.20 -2.35
N PHE A 48 -1.64 6.52 -2.15
CA PHE A 48 -2.46 7.18 -1.13
C PHE A 48 -3.94 7.08 -1.44
N GLU A 49 -4.34 7.35 -2.69
CA GLU A 49 -5.73 7.19 -3.14
C GLU A 49 -6.22 5.76 -2.98
N MET A 50 -5.38 4.79 -3.36
CA MET A 50 -5.70 3.36 -3.20
C MET A 50 -5.90 3.01 -1.73
N ASN A 51 -4.99 3.42 -0.85
CA ASN A 51 -5.14 3.17 0.59
C ASN A 51 -6.38 3.86 1.15
N MET A 52 -6.68 5.08 0.73
CA MET A 52 -7.88 5.81 1.13
C MET A 52 -9.15 5.05 0.70
N LYS A 53 -9.27 4.71 -0.58
CA LYS A 53 -10.44 3.96 -1.10
C LYS A 53 -10.61 2.62 -0.38
N TRP A 54 -9.52 1.90 -0.12
CA TRP A 54 -9.57 0.64 0.61
C TRP A 54 -10.00 0.83 2.07
N ASN A 55 -9.51 1.87 2.76
CA ASN A 55 -9.98 2.23 4.09
C ASN A 55 -11.48 2.53 4.11
N PHE A 56 -11.96 3.32 3.15
CA PHE A 56 -13.39 3.62 3.02
C PHE A 56 -14.22 2.37 2.75
N ARG A 57 -13.73 1.43 1.94
CA ARG A 57 -14.43 0.16 1.68
C ARG A 57 -14.60 -0.66 2.96
N LEU A 58 -13.58 -0.71 3.80
CA LEU A 58 -13.57 -1.51 5.03
C LEU A 58 -14.49 -0.96 6.12
N ILE A 59 -14.71 0.35 6.18
CA ILE A 59 -15.61 0.94 7.19
C ILE A 59 -17.09 0.82 6.83
N LYS A 60 -17.43 0.38 5.62
CA LYS A 60 -18.83 0.18 5.22
C LYS A 60 -19.52 -0.84 6.13
N PRO A 61 -20.83 -0.66 6.40
CA PRO A 61 -21.56 -1.52 7.34
C PRO A 61 -21.72 -2.97 6.86
N ASP A 62 -21.61 -3.22 5.55
CA ASP A 62 -21.65 -4.56 4.95
C ASP A 62 -20.37 -5.38 5.18
N VAL A 63 -19.33 -4.77 5.77
CA VAL A 63 -18.06 -5.44 6.07
C VAL A 63 -18.06 -5.92 7.52
N PRO A 64 -17.97 -7.24 7.75
CA PRO A 64 -17.91 -7.79 9.11
C PRO A 64 -16.70 -7.28 9.90
N LYS A 65 -16.85 -7.20 11.23
CA LYS A 65 -15.77 -6.77 12.13
C LYS A 65 -14.53 -7.66 11.99
N GLU A 66 -14.70 -8.97 11.82
CA GLU A 66 -13.60 -9.92 11.62
C GLU A 66 -12.78 -9.59 10.36
N VAL A 67 -13.43 -9.20 9.26
CA VAL A 67 -12.75 -8.83 8.02
C VAL A 67 -11.92 -7.55 8.19
N ARG A 68 -12.42 -6.58 8.96
CA ARG A 68 -11.64 -5.39 9.34
C ARG A 68 -10.45 -5.74 10.22
N GLU A 69 -10.62 -6.69 11.13
CA GLU A 69 -9.58 -7.16 12.03
C GLU A 69 -8.46 -7.89 11.26
N ILE A 70 -8.79 -8.67 10.23
CA ILE A 70 -7.79 -9.27 9.32
C ILE A 70 -6.91 -8.18 8.71
N GLU A 71 -7.49 -7.12 8.14
CA GLU A 71 -6.70 -6.02 7.58
C GLU A 71 -5.84 -5.35 8.66
N HIS A 72 -6.40 -5.11 9.84
CA HIS A 72 -5.68 -4.48 10.95
C HIS A 72 -4.43 -5.28 11.31
N GLN A 73 -4.56 -6.60 11.51
CA GLN A 73 -3.43 -7.46 11.85
C GLN A 73 -2.41 -7.55 10.72
N ILE A 74 -2.84 -7.56 9.45
CA ILE A 74 -1.93 -7.48 8.30
C ILE A 74 -1.14 -6.18 8.30
N ARG A 75 -1.75 -5.04 8.63
CA ARG A 75 -1.06 -3.75 8.73
C ARG A 75 -0.05 -3.70 9.87
N GLN A 76 -0.43 -4.20 11.05
CA GLN A 76 0.47 -4.31 12.18
C GLN A 76 1.68 -5.18 11.83
N LEU A 77 1.43 -6.28 11.12
CA LEU A 77 2.50 -7.15 10.66
C LEU A 77 3.44 -6.39 9.71
N LYS A 78 2.92 -5.69 8.69
CA LYS A 78 3.74 -4.92 7.71
C LYS A 78 4.66 -3.87 8.33
N VAL A 79 4.27 -3.27 9.45
CA VAL A 79 5.09 -2.27 10.15
C VAL A 79 5.94 -2.87 11.27
N SER A 80 5.77 -4.16 11.57
CA SER A 80 6.57 -4.83 12.59
C SER A 80 8.02 -4.91 12.17
N ARG A 81 8.93 -4.66 13.12
CA ARG A 81 10.39 -4.70 12.89
C ARG A 81 10.84 -6.06 12.32
N ASP A 82 10.25 -7.13 12.83
CA ASP A 82 10.38 -8.49 12.32
C ASP A 82 10.20 -8.62 10.80
N MET A 83 9.26 -7.87 10.20
CA MET A 83 9.02 -7.92 8.75
C MET A 83 10.14 -7.26 7.93
N LEU A 84 10.94 -6.41 8.55
CA LEU A 84 12.02 -5.66 7.90
C LEU A 84 13.38 -6.34 8.06
N GLU A 85 13.55 -7.10 9.15
CA GLU A 85 14.85 -7.66 9.55
C GLU A 85 14.94 -9.18 9.41
N LEU A 86 13.81 -9.91 9.40
CA LEU A 86 13.80 -11.38 9.39
C LEU A 86 13.50 -11.97 8.01
N ASP A 87 13.83 -13.24 7.87
CA ASP A 87 13.66 -14.01 6.64
C ASP A 87 12.17 -14.16 6.22
N LYS A 88 11.97 -14.37 4.92
CA LYS A 88 10.66 -14.58 4.30
C LYS A 88 9.89 -15.74 4.92
N GLU A 89 10.54 -16.83 5.31
CA GLU A 89 9.89 -18.00 5.89
C GLU A 89 9.33 -17.69 7.29
N TYR A 90 10.10 -17.00 8.13
CA TYR A 90 9.60 -16.52 9.43
C TYR A 90 8.35 -15.64 9.27
N VAL A 91 8.44 -14.69 8.33
CA VAL A 91 7.34 -13.78 7.97
C VAL A 91 6.08 -14.54 7.55
N LEU A 92 6.22 -15.52 6.66
CA LEU A 92 5.11 -16.35 6.18
C LEU A 92 4.51 -17.19 7.31
N ASN A 93 5.34 -17.74 8.19
CA ASN A 93 4.87 -18.52 9.33
C ASN A 93 4.09 -17.64 10.33
N LYS A 94 4.54 -16.41 10.57
CA LYS A 94 3.83 -15.44 11.42
C LYS A 94 2.48 -15.04 10.81
N LEU A 95 2.45 -14.78 9.50
CA LEU A 95 1.20 -14.52 8.76
C LEU A 95 0.24 -15.72 8.85
N LYS A 96 0.72 -16.95 8.58
CA LYS A 96 -0.10 -18.17 8.69
C LYS A 96 -0.69 -18.35 10.08
N ARG A 97 0.10 -18.17 11.14
CA ARG A 97 -0.38 -18.27 12.54
C ARG A 97 -1.44 -17.23 12.86
N MET A 98 -1.28 -16.01 12.33
CA MET A 98 -2.27 -14.95 12.49
C MET A 98 -3.59 -15.32 11.79
N LEU A 99 -3.52 -15.75 10.53
CA LEU A 99 -4.71 -16.04 9.73
C LEU A 99 -5.52 -17.23 10.27
N ARG A 100 -4.87 -18.20 10.93
CA ARG A 100 -5.55 -19.36 11.58
C ARG A 100 -6.56 -18.97 12.65
N LYS A 101 -6.52 -17.74 13.18
CA LYS A 101 -7.47 -17.25 14.19
C LYS A 101 -8.83 -16.88 13.61
N PHE A 102 -8.93 -16.76 12.28
CA PHE A 102 -10.13 -16.32 11.60
C PHE A 102 -10.87 -17.50 10.96
N SER A 103 -12.18 -17.37 10.88
CA SER A 103 -13.03 -18.32 10.17
C SER A 103 -12.71 -18.32 8.66
N GLU A 104 -12.92 -19.46 8.02
CA GLU A 104 -12.73 -19.61 6.57
C GLU A 104 -13.66 -18.66 5.78
N SER A 105 -14.87 -18.43 6.27
CA SER A 105 -15.83 -17.48 5.69
C SER A 105 -15.32 -16.04 5.74
N SER A 106 -14.74 -15.60 6.88
CA SER A 106 -14.14 -14.28 7.02
C SER A 106 -12.90 -14.10 6.15
N LEU A 107 -12.05 -15.13 6.04
CA LEU A 107 -10.89 -15.12 5.14
C LEU A 107 -11.34 -15.04 3.68
N THR A 108 -12.32 -15.83 3.28
CA THR A 108 -12.89 -15.83 1.92
C THR A 108 -13.48 -14.47 1.59
N ARG A 109 -14.25 -13.88 2.50
CA ARG A 109 -14.83 -12.53 2.30
C ARG A 109 -13.74 -11.46 2.18
N TYR A 110 -12.69 -11.54 2.99
CA TYR A 110 -11.55 -10.63 2.87
C TYR A 110 -10.87 -10.74 1.50
N ILE A 111 -10.62 -11.96 1.03
CA ILE A 111 -10.01 -12.22 -0.28
C ILE A 111 -10.90 -11.69 -1.40
N GLN A 112 -12.21 -11.95 -1.38
CA GLN A 112 -13.17 -11.42 -2.33
C GLN A 112 -13.14 -9.89 -2.39
N LEU A 113 -13.19 -9.22 -1.23
CA LEU A 113 -13.12 -7.75 -1.16
C LEU A 113 -11.80 -7.20 -1.73
N LYS A 114 -10.68 -7.90 -1.50
CA LYS A 114 -9.40 -7.54 -2.10
C LYS A 114 -9.40 -7.73 -3.61
N HIS A 115 -10.04 -8.79 -4.12
CA HIS A 115 -10.19 -9.01 -5.55
C HIS A 115 -11.11 -7.99 -6.19
N GLU A 116 -12.29 -7.68 -5.63
CA GLU A 116 -13.16 -6.59 -6.09
C GLU A 116 -12.36 -5.28 -6.22
N PHE A 117 -11.58 -4.95 -5.19
CA PHE A 117 -10.72 -3.77 -5.18
C PHE A 117 -9.57 -3.83 -6.19
N SER A 118 -9.06 -5.03 -6.48
CA SER A 118 -7.93 -5.26 -7.39
C SER A 118 -8.35 -5.55 -8.83
N VAL A 119 -9.61 -5.87 -9.12
CA VAL A 119 -10.15 -6.11 -10.47
C VAL A 119 -10.64 -4.80 -11.08
N GLN A 120 -11.11 -3.84 -10.27
CA GLN A 120 -11.25 -2.43 -10.68
C GLN A 120 -9.98 -1.89 -11.35
N LYS A 121 -8.81 -2.42 -10.95
CA LYS A 121 -7.48 -2.15 -11.52
C LYS A 121 -7.32 -2.55 -12.99
N CYS A 122 -8.01 -3.59 -13.47
CA CYS A 122 -7.82 -4.16 -14.81
C CYS A 122 -8.70 -3.44 -15.83
N GLU A 123 -9.96 -3.15 -15.47
CA GLU A 123 -10.88 -2.42 -16.35
C GLU A 123 -10.48 -0.94 -16.52
N ASP A 124 -10.00 -0.29 -15.45
CA ASP A 124 -9.53 1.11 -15.53
C ASP A 124 -8.21 1.25 -16.34
N LEU A 125 -7.42 0.18 -16.44
CA LEU A 125 -6.25 0.12 -17.32
C LEU A 125 -6.65 -0.17 -18.77
N GLN A 126 -7.61 -1.06 -19.01
CA GLN A 126 -8.13 -1.34 -20.34
C GLN A 126 -8.83 -0.13 -20.96
N LYS A 127 -9.68 0.59 -20.21
CA LYS A 127 -10.37 1.80 -20.69
C LYS A 127 -9.43 2.98 -21.00
N ARG A 128 -8.23 3.01 -20.42
CA ARG A 128 -7.20 4.03 -20.70
C ARG A 128 -6.31 3.70 -21.89
N ILE A 129 -6.18 2.42 -22.24
CA ILE A 129 -5.35 1.95 -23.36
C ILE A 129 -6.22 1.79 -24.62
N PHE A 130 -7.50 1.48 -24.46
CA PHE A 130 -8.51 1.42 -25.52
C PHE A 130 -9.73 2.24 -25.08
N PRO A 131 -9.72 3.58 -25.25
CA PRO A 131 -10.95 4.33 -25.17
C PRO A 131 -11.82 3.88 -26.35
N ASN A 132 -13.01 3.34 -26.05
CA ASN A 132 -13.98 3.00 -27.09
C ASN A 132 -14.24 4.26 -27.94
N GLU A 133 -14.11 4.10 -29.27
CA GLU A 133 -14.52 5.06 -30.29
C GLU A 133 -15.99 5.45 -30.16
#